data_AF-A0A316L3W6-F1
#
_entry.id   AF-A0A316L3W6-F1
#
_cell.length_a   1.000
_cell.length_b   1.000
_cell.length_c   1.000
_cell.angle_alpha   90.00
_cell.angle_beta   90.00
_cell.angle_gamma   90.00
#
_symmetry.space_group_name_H-M   'P 1'
#
loop_
_entity.id
_entity.type
_entity.pdbx_description
1 polymer ?
#
loop_
_entity_poly.entity_id
_entity_poly.type
_entity_poly.pdbx_seq_one_letter_code
_entity_poly.pdbx_strand_id
1 'polypeptide(L)'
;MNQTYYAGLKNIYELESKYYASKIPAGKAITEYTSEELGYLQKYQEAQINLNNLDDEEWEDRINILELQGASLEKLIEANKEYEKTSDSLQEHIERQKKILELEIQQLELHKEVSEWQRDNTDRLIDRLSGDAFSNDAYDRAIGQ
;
A
#
# COMPACT_ATOMS: atom_id res chain seq x y z
N MET A 1 9.87 9.99 8.06
CA MET A 1 10.66 9.32 7.03
C MET A 1 11.88 10.17 6.71
N ASN A 2 13.09 9.69 6.98
CA ASN A 2 14.30 10.45 6.67
C ASN A 2 14.66 10.23 5.19
N GLN A 3 14.01 10.94 4.28
CA GLN A 3 14.30 10.84 2.83
C GLN A 3 15.78 11.03 2.52
N THR A 4 16.51 11.79 3.35
CA THR A 4 17.96 11.99 3.23
C THR A 4 18.75 10.72 3.53
N TYR A 5 18.25 9.83 4.39
CA TYR A 5 18.87 8.53 4.67
C TYR A 5 18.82 7.61 3.46
N TYR A 6 17.61 7.35 2.94
CA TYR A 6 17.41 6.50 1.76
C TYR A 6 18.13 7.06 0.53
N ALA A 7 18.01 8.36 0.26
CA ALA A 7 18.73 8.99 -0.85
C ALA A 7 20.26 8.88 -0.73
N GLY A 8 20.79 8.99 0.49
CA GLY A 8 22.22 8.86 0.75
C GLY A 8 22.73 7.44 0.47
N LEU A 9 22.05 6.43 1.00
CA LEU A 9 22.39 5.02 0.79
C LEU A 9 22.21 4.60 -0.67
N LYS A 10 21.11 5.02 -1.30
CA LYS A 10 20.85 4.74 -2.72
C LYS A 10 21.98 5.27 -3.60
N ASN A 11 22.44 6.49 -3.36
CA ASN A 11 23.57 7.07 -4.08
C ASN A 11 24.86 6.25 -3.90
N ILE A 12 25.14 5.78 -2.68
CA ILE A 12 26.32 4.93 -2.41
C ILE A 12 26.24 3.63 -3.21
N TYR A 13 25.15 2.89 -3.11
CA TYR A 13 25.01 1.60 -3.80
C TYR A 13 24.94 1.76 -5.32
N GLU A 14 24.36 2.84 -5.84
CA GLU A 14 24.42 3.17 -7.26
C GLU A 14 25.86 3.44 -7.74
N LEU A 15 26.66 4.18 -6.97
CA LEU A 15 28.05 4.45 -7.30
C LEU A 15 28.89 3.17 -7.27
N GLU A 16 28.69 2.33 -6.25
CA GLU A 16 29.34 1.01 -6.15
C GLU A 16 28.97 0.11 -7.32
N SER A 17 27.67 0.01 -7.64
CA SER A 17 27.19 -0.76 -8.77
C SER A 17 27.80 -0.28 -10.09
N LYS A 18 27.76 1.03 -10.36
CA LYS A 18 28.37 1.62 -11.58
C LYS A 18 29.87 1.36 -11.64
N TYR A 19 30.57 1.48 -10.51
CA TYR A 19 32.00 1.21 -10.43
C TYR A 19 32.31 -0.26 -10.77
N TYR A 20 31.68 -1.21 -10.10
CA TYR A 20 31.94 -2.63 -10.33
C TYR A 20 31.48 -3.09 -11.71
N ALA A 21 30.33 -2.61 -12.21
CA ALA A 21 29.88 -2.87 -13.58
C ALA A 21 30.92 -2.46 -14.62
N SER A 22 31.61 -1.32 -14.41
CA SER A 22 32.68 -0.86 -15.31
C SER A 22 33.92 -1.75 -15.37
N LYS A 23 34.09 -2.63 -14.36
CA LYS A 23 35.19 -3.60 -14.27
C LYS A 23 34.83 -4.97 -14.83
N ILE A 24 33.54 -5.22 -15.11
CA ILE A 24 33.07 -6.49 -15.69
C ILE A 24 33.35 -6.50 -17.20
N PRO A 25 34.07 -7.50 -17.72
CA PRO A 25 34.38 -7.60 -19.14
C PRO A 25 33.12 -7.90 -19.97
N ALA A 26 32.80 -7.02 -20.92
CA ALA A 26 31.68 -7.19 -21.83
C ALA A 26 31.91 -8.32 -22.84
N GLY A 27 30.88 -9.13 -23.11
CA GLY A 27 30.90 -10.17 -24.15
C GLY A 27 31.69 -11.44 -23.81
N LYS A 28 32.26 -11.50 -22.60
CA LYS A 28 32.97 -12.67 -22.10
C LYS A 28 32.01 -13.56 -21.30
N ALA A 29 32.10 -14.88 -21.44
CA ALA A 29 31.28 -15.80 -20.65
C ALA A 29 31.78 -15.88 -19.21
N ILE A 30 30.89 -16.06 -18.23
CA ILE A 30 31.25 -16.14 -16.79
C ILE A 30 32.31 -17.23 -16.53
N THR A 31 32.26 -18.34 -17.28
CA THR A 31 33.23 -19.45 -17.17
C THR A 31 34.66 -19.08 -17.55
N GLU A 32 34.84 -17.97 -18.25
CA GLU A 32 36.14 -17.48 -18.69
C GLU A 32 36.70 -16.39 -17.77
N TYR A 33 35.93 -15.97 -16.76
CA TYR A 33 36.30 -14.88 -15.88
C TYR A 33 37.50 -15.26 -15.02
N THR A 34 38.42 -14.32 -14.83
CA THR A 34 39.48 -14.45 -13.83
C THR A 34 38.87 -14.36 -12.43
N SER A 35 39.62 -14.78 -11.40
CA SER A 35 39.18 -14.63 -10.01
C SER A 35 38.90 -13.17 -9.63
N GLU A 36 39.63 -12.21 -10.21
CA GLU A 36 39.39 -10.78 -9.97
C GLU A 36 38.08 -10.31 -10.64
N GLU A 37 37.84 -10.72 -11.89
CA GLU A 37 36.60 -10.43 -12.63
C GLU A 37 35.37 -11.03 -11.94
N LEU A 38 35.49 -12.25 -11.40
CA LEU A 38 34.45 -12.87 -10.56
C LEU A 38 34.20 -12.08 -9.27
N GLY A 39 35.27 -11.57 -8.64
CA GLY A 39 35.16 -10.69 -7.46
C GLY A 39 34.38 -9.41 -7.76
N TYR A 40 34.66 -8.76 -8.91
CA TYR A 40 33.90 -7.59 -9.35
C TYR A 40 32.44 -7.92 -9.67
N LEU A 41 32.17 -9.06 -10.33
CA LEU A 41 30.81 -9.51 -10.60
C LEU A 41 30.02 -9.73 -9.31
N GLN A 42 30.62 -10.40 -8.32
CA GLN A 42 29.99 -10.61 -7.02
C GLN A 42 29.66 -9.28 -6.34
N LYS A 43 30.62 -8.33 -6.31
CA LYS A 43 30.41 -7.01 -5.70
C LYS A 43 29.34 -6.19 -6.41
N TYR A 44 29.27 -6.28 -7.73
CA TYR A 44 28.18 -5.69 -8.51
C TYR A 44 26.82 -6.29 -8.13
N GLN A 45 26.72 -7.62 -8.05
CA GLN A 45 25.49 -8.31 -7.65
C GLN A 45 25.06 -7.93 -6.22
N GLU A 46 26.00 -7.88 -5.27
CA GLU A 46 25.76 -7.42 -3.90
C GLU A 46 25.20 -5.99 -3.88
N ALA A 47 25.76 -5.07 -4.68
CA ALA A 47 25.26 -3.70 -4.77
C ALA A 47 23.85 -3.61 -5.37
N GLN A 48 23.51 -4.47 -6.34
CA GLN A 48 22.14 -4.55 -6.86
C GLN A 48 21.16 -5.10 -5.82
N ILE A 49 21.52 -6.15 -5.08
CA ILE A 49 20.70 -6.68 -4.00
C ILE A 49 20.44 -5.61 -2.93
N ASN A 50 21.47 -4.86 -2.54
CA ASN A 50 21.33 -3.79 -1.56
C ASN A 50 20.41 -2.66 -2.04
N LEU A 51 20.43 -2.32 -3.34
CA LEU A 51 19.51 -1.33 -3.91
C LEU A 51 18.06 -1.80 -3.83
N ASN A 52 17.80 -3.06 -4.21
CA ASN A 52 16.44 -3.59 -4.21
C ASN A 52 15.89 -3.70 -2.78
N ASN A 53 16.70 -4.20 -1.84
CA ASN A 53 16.32 -4.23 -0.42
C ASN A 53 16.05 -2.84 0.15
N LEU A 54 16.85 -1.83 -0.25
CA LEU A 54 16.67 -0.45 0.21
C LEU A 54 15.38 0.16 -0.34
N ASP A 55 15.06 -0.11 -1.61
CA ASP A 55 13.81 0.34 -2.24
C ASP A 55 12.60 -0.33 -1.56
N ASP A 56 12.69 -1.61 -1.19
CA ASP A 56 11.67 -2.32 -0.43
C ASP A 56 11.49 -1.74 0.99
N GLU A 57 12.59 -1.53 1.73
CA GLU A 57 12.56 -0.90 3.05
C GLU A 57 11.92 0.50 3.00
N GLU A 58 12.21 1.29 1.97
CA GLU A 58 11.60 2.61 1.80
C GLU A 58 10.08 2.50 1.61
N TRP A 59 9.61 1.58 0.79
CA TRP A 59 8.17 1.38 0.58
C TRP A 59 7.45 0.88 1.82
N GLU A 60 8.04 -0.08 2.54
CA GLU A 60 7.47 -0.62 3.78
C GLU A 60 7.34 0.45 4.86
N ASP A 61 8.39 1.25 5.06
CA ASP A 61 8.34 2.39 5.99
C ASP A 61 7.28 3.41 5.58
N ARG A 62 7.14 3.69 4.28
CA ARG A 62 6.13 4.62 3.78
C ARG A 62 4.71 4.12 4.08
N ILE A 63 4.45 2.84 3.85
CA ILE A 63 3.15 2.22 4.12
C ILE A 63 2.89 2.19 5.63
N ASN A 64 3.85 1.77 6.44
CA ASN A 64 3.73 1.76 7.90
C ASN A 64 3.39 3.15 8.47
N ILE A 65 4.02 4.21 7.95
CA ILE A 65 3.69 5.58 8.35
C ILE A 65 2.25 5.95 7.99
N LEU A 66 1.77 5.56 6.81
CA LEU A 66 0.38 5.81 6.41
C LEU A 66 -0.60 5.10 7.34
N GLU A 67 -0.32 3.85 7.72
CA GLU A 67 -1.12 3.10 8.68
C GLU A 67 -1.14 3.78 10.06
N LEU A 68 0.02 4.18 10.58
CA LEU A 68 0.14 4.90 11.87
C LEU A 68 -0.58 6.26 11.87
N GLN A 69 -0.67 6.91 10.72
CA GLN A 69 -1.40 8.17 10.55
C GLN A 69 -2.92 7.98 10.41
N GLY A 70 -3.40 6.74 10.34
CA GLY A 70 -4.81 6.45 10.09
C GLY A 70 -5.25 6.86 8.69
N ALA A 71 -4.39 6.67 7.69
CA ALA A 71 -4.75 6.92 6.29
C ALA A 71 -6.00 6.12 5.87
N SER A 72 -6.74 6.65 4.89
CA SER A 72 -7.88 5.93 4.32
C SER A 72 -7.42 4.63 3.64
N LEU A 73 -8.31 3.63 3.60
CA LEU A 73 -8.07 2.37 2.89
C LEU A 73 -7.69 2.61 1.42
N GLU A 74 -8.33 3.58 0.75
CA GLU A 74 -8.01 3.96 -0.63
C GLU A 74 -6.55 4.39 -0.80
N LYS A 75 -6.03 5.19 0.14
CA LYS A 75 -4.63 5.65 0.12
C LYS A 75 -3.65 4.51 0.41
N LEU A 76 -4.01 3.58 1.29
CA LEU A 76 -3.22 2.38 1.56
C LEU A 76 -3.19 1.43 0.35
N ILE A 77 -4.33 1.25 -0.33
CA ILE A 77 -4.44 0.47 -1.57
C ILE A 77 -3.57 1.08 -2.67
N GLU A 78 -3.64 2.40 -2.87
CA GLU A 78 -2.82 3.11 -3.87
C GLU A 78 -1.32 2.92 -3.58
N ALA A 79 -0.90 3.10 -2.33
CA ALA A 79 0.50 2.91 -1.95
C ALA A 79 0.98 1.47 -2.17
N ASN A 80 0.16 0.47 -1.81
CA ASN A 80 0.49 -0.94 -2.03
C ASN A 80 0.51 -1.31 -3.53
N LYS A 81 -0.33 -0.69 -4.37
CA LYS A 81 -0.28 -0.86 -5.84
C LYS A 81 1.00 -0.30 -6.46
N GLU A 82 1.54 0.79 -5.91
CA GLU A 82 2.86 1.28 -6.35
C GLU A 82 3.99 0.40 -5.84
N TYR A 83 3.91 -0.11 -4.61
CA TYR A 83 4.91 -1.05 -4.07
C TYR A 83 4.92 -2.39 -4.82
N GLU A 84 3.75 -2.88 -5.24
CA GLU A 84 3.66 -4.11 -6.04
C GLU A 84 4.46 -4.04 -7.35
N LYS A 85 4.53 -2.87 -7.99
CA LYS A 85 5.31 -2.67 -9.23
C LYS A 85 6.81 -2.83 -9.05
N THR A 86 7.33 -2.77 -7.82
CA THR A 86 8.75 -2.98 -7.52
C THR A 86 9.07 -4.44 -7.22
N SER A 87 8.15 -5.38 -7.47
CA SER A 87 8.40 -6.81 -7.19
C SER A 87 9.45 -7.37 -8.15
N ASP A 88 10.50 -7.96 -7.61
CA ASP A 88 11.56 -8.59 -8.39
C ASP A 88 11.34 -10.10 -8.56
N SER A 89 10.45 -10.67 -7.74
CA SER A 89 10.08 -12.07 -7.80
C SER A 89 8.57 -12.28 -7.94
N LEU A 90 8.19 -13.42 -8.54
CA LEU A 90 6.78 -13.83 -8.60
C LEU A 90 6.20 -14.04 -7.18
N GLN A 91 7.04 -14.43 -6.22
CA GLN A 91 6.61 -14.63 -4.84
C GLN A 91 6.27 -13.30 -4.16
N GLU A 92 7.11 -12.27 -4.29
CA GLU A 92 6.80 -10.92 -3.82
C GLU A 92 5.54 -10.37 -4.47
N HIS A 93 5.43 -10.50 -5.80
CA HIS A 93 4.25 -10.06 -6.55
C HIS A 93 2.96 -10.65 -5.99
N ILE A 94 2.95 -11.97 -5.76
CA ILE A 94 1.79 -12.66 -5.18
C ILE A 94 1.50 -12.15 -3.76
N GLU A 95 2.52 -11.96 -2.92
CA GLU A 95 2.33 -11.53 -1.54
C GLU A 95 1.79 -10.08 -1.46
N ARG A 96 2.34 -9.17 -2.28
CA ARG A 96 1.87 -7.78 -2.38
C ARG A 96 0.44 -7.72 -2.95
N GLN A 97 0.10 -8.56 -3.93
CA GLN A 97 -1.28 -8.67 -4.43
C GLN A 97 -2.26 -9.17 -3.37
N LYS A 98 -1.88 -10.16 -2.55
CA LYS A 98 -2.74 -10.59 -1.43
C LYS A 98 -3.02 -9.44 -0.47
N LYS A 99 -2.00 -8.61 -0.17
CA LYS A 99 -2.18 -7.46 0.71
C LYS A 99 -3.15 -6.43 0.13
N ILE A 100 -3.04 -6.15 -1.17
CA ILE A 100 -3.98 -5.27 -1.88
C ILE A 100 -5.40 -5.83 -1.80
N LEU A 101 -5.59 -7.12 -2.07
CA LEU A 101 -6.90 -7.77 -2.00
C LEU A 101 -7.50 -7.72 -0.58
N GLU A 102 -6.69 -7.92 0.46
CA GLU A 102 -7.12 -7.78 1.85
C GLU A 102 -7.70 -6.38 2.12
N LEU A 103 -6.98 -5.34 1.70
CA LEU A 103 -7.42 -3.95 1.87
C LEU A 103 -8.69 -3.63 1.05
N GLU A 104 -8.79 -4.15 -0.16
CA GLU A 104 -9.99 -4.00 -1.01
C GLU A 104 -11.21 -4.69 -0.38
N ILE A 105 -11.04 -5.86 0.25
CA ILE A 105 -12.10 -6.53 1.01
C ILE A 105 -12.54 -5.68 2.21
N GLN A 106 -11.59 -5.18 3.01
CA GLN A 106 -11.91 -4.29 4.13
C GLN A 106 -12.67 -3.04 3.68
N GLN A 107 -12.33 -2.49 2.51
CA GLN A 107 -13.03 -1.34 1.94
C GLN A 107 -14.48 -1.69 1.60
N LEU A 108 -14.72 -2.85 0.96
CA LEU A 108 -16.06 -3.33 0.64
C LEU A 108 -16.90 -3.58 1.91
N GLU A 109 -16.31 -4.17 2.94
CA GLU A 109 -16.96 -4.40 4.23
C GLU A 109 -17.38 -3.07 4.87
N LEU A 110 -16.47 -2.09 4.92
CA LEU A 110 -16.78 -0.76 5.44
C LEU A 110 -17.90 -0.08 4.64
N HIS A 111 -17.89 -0.18 3.30
CA HIS A 111 -18.98 0.36 2.47
C HIS A 111 -20.33 -0.28 2.78
N LYS A 112 -20.34 -1.59 3.04
CA LYS A 112 -21.54 -2.31 3.43
C LYS A 112 -22.05 -1.84 4.79
N GLU A 113 -21.18 -1.77 5.80
CA GLU A 113 -21.52 -1.32 7.15
C GLU A 113 -22.09 0.11 7.15
N VAL A 114 -21.47 1.01 6.39
CA VAL A 114 -21.97 2.39 6.25
C VAL A 114 -23.34 2.42 5.59
N SER A 115 -23.56 1.60 4.56
CA SER A 115 -24.85 1.52 3.87
C SER A 115 -25.96 0.97 4.78
N GLU A 116 -25.65 -0.05 5.58
CA GLU A 116 -26.56 -0.62 6.58
C GLU A 116 -26.89 0.41 7.67
N TRP A 117 -25.89 1.11 8.19
CA TRP A 117 -26.08 2.16 9.17
C TRP A 117 -26.96 3.31 8.63
N GLN A 118 -26.75 3.72 7.37
CA GLN A 118 -27.57 4.76 6.73
C GLN A 118 -29.03 4.32 6.57
N ARG A 119 -29.27 3.06 6.21
CA ARG A 119 -30.63 2.49 6.15
C ARG A 119 -31.27 2.52 7.52
N ASP A 120 -30.61 1.98 8.54
CA ASP A 120 -31.13 1.93 9.92
C ASP A 120 -31.46 3.34 10.47
N ASN A 121 -30.60 4.32 10.17
CA ASN A 121 -30.83 5.70 10.59
C ASN A 121 -32.02 6.34 9.86
N THR A 122 -32.23 5.98 8.59
CA THR A 122 -33.37 6.44 7.78
C THR A 122 -34.67 5.84 8.29
N ASP A 123 -34.70 4.53 8.56
CA ASP A 123 -35.87 3.83 9.08
C ASP A 123 -36.28 4.40 10.46
N ARG A 124 -35.31 4.66 11.35
CA ARG A 124 -35.55 5.32 12.64
C ARG A 124 -36.12 6.74 12.49
N LEU A 125 -35.66 7.49 11.48
CA LEU A 125 -36.18 8.83 11.21
C LEU A 125 -37.64 8.76 10.74
N ILE A 126 -37.97 7.81 9.85
CA ILE A 126 -39.33 7.58 9.37
C ILE A 126 -40.24 7.15 10.52
N ASP A 127 -39.80 6.24 11.39
CA ASP A 127 -40.56 5.80 12.55
C ASP A 127 -40.87 6.95 13.52
N ARG A 128 -39.89 7.84 13.76
CA ARG A 128 -40.12 9.04 14.59
C ARG A 128 -41.14 9.98 13.93
N LEU A 129 -40.97 10.29 12.64
CA LEU A 129 -41.87 11.19 11.91
C LEU A 129 -43.29 10.62 11.80
N SER A 130 -43.45 9.30 11.64
CA SER A 130 -44.75 8.64 11.57
C SER A 130 -45.42 8.51 12.94
N GLY A 131 -44.65 8.28 14.01
CA GLY A 131 -45.14 8.29 15.39
C GLY A 131 -45.62 9.68 15.85
N ASP A 132 -44.89 10.73 15.48
CA ASP A 132 -45.28 12.13 15.78
C ASP A 132 -46.45 12.62 14.91
N ALA A 133 -46.70 12.00 13.74
CA ALA A 133 -47.78 12.39 12.83
C ALA A 133 -49.17 11.83 13.20
N PHE A 134 -49.26 10.81 14.08
CA PHE A 134 -50.51 10.05 14.30
C PHE A 134 -51.17 10.22 15.67
N SER A 135 -50.73 11.14 16.53
CA SER A 135 -51.58 11.54 17.67
C SER A 135 -51.42 13.01 18.02
N ASN A 136 -52.15 13.86 17.30
CA ASN A 136 -52.58 15.13 17.86
C ASN A 136 -54.01 14.96 18.36
N ASP A 137 -54.14 14.35 19.54
CA ASP A 137 -55.40 14.19 20.29
C ASP A 137 -56.22 15.49 20.39
N ALA A 138 -55.58 16.65 20.28
CA ALA A 138 -56.24 17.95 20.30
C ALA A 138 -56.84 18.34 18.93
N TYR A 139 -56.23 17.91 17.82
CA TYR A 139 -56.75 18.14 16.46
C TYR A 139 -57.88 17.17 16.12
N ASP A 140 -57.74 15.88 16.48
CA ASP A 140 -58.78 14.87 16.21
C ASP A 140 -60.05 15.12 17.03
N ARG A 141 -59.93 15.66 18.25
CA ARG A 141 -61.07 16.13 19.05
C ARG A 141 -61.71 17.42 18.51
N ALA A 142 -60.98 18.23 17.74
CA ALA A 142 -61.49 19.50 17.22
C ALA A 142 -62.28 19.33 15.91
N ILE A 143 -62.05 18.25 15.15
CA ILE A 143 -62.71 17.98 13.85
C ILE A 143 -63.79 16.88 13.98
N GLY A 144 -63.83 16.12 15.07
CA GLY A 144 -64.90 15.17 15.38
C GLY A 144 -66.18 15.82 15.92
N GLN A 145 -66.98 16.41 15.02
CA GLN A 145 -68.44 16.60 15.17
C GLN A 145 -69.16 16.03 13.94
#